data_AF-A0A352AR71-F1
#
_entry.id   AF-A0A352AR71-F1
#
_cell.length_a   1.000
_cell.length_b   1.000
_cell.length_c   1.000
_cell.angle_alpha   90.00
_cell.angle_beta   90.00
_cell.angle_gamma   90.00
#
_symmetry.space_group_name_H-M   'P 1'
#
loop_
_entity.id
_entity.type
_entity.pdbx_description
1 polymer ?
#
loop_
_entity_poly.entity_id
_entity_poly.type
_entity_poly.pdbx_seq_one_letter_code
_entity_poly.pdbx_strand_id
1 'polypeptide(L)'
;MSQRIGTGLLASAIGAVWLVKIMGMQGATLEKVQPLVWQQMPLFTLPKSDPLAVAVRDEYLKAWETKGAAEVNQGIWMQSDMAVLADHQGTVPLPAASLTKIATTLAALNKWGPDHLFETLVSATGPIENGVLKGDLVISGSGDPLFVWEEAIAVNFSLFLTHVSRRS
;
A
#
# COMPACT_ATOMS: atom_id res chain seq x y z
N MET A 1 -2.52 -24.11 54.49
CA MET A 1 -1.85 -23.42 55.62
C MET A 1 -0.66 -22.64 55.06
N SER A 2 -0.33 -21.46 55.60
CA SER A 2 0.76 -20.56 55.12
C SER A 2 2.17 -21.09 55.48
N GLN A 3 3.33 -20.71 54.92
CA GLN A 3 3.78 -19.77 53.82
C GLN A 3 4.81 -20.53 52.94
N ARG A 4 5.31 -20.16 51.73
CA ARG A 4 5.39 -18.95 50.86
C ARG A 4 6.61 -17.99 51.07
N ILE A 5 7.35 -17.72 49.98
CA ILE A 5 8.49 -16.77 49.78
C ILE A 5 9.82 -17.15 50.51
N GLY A 6 11.03 -17.05 49.92
CA GLY A 6 11.41 -16.79 48.52
C GLY A 6 12.92 -16.56 48.27
N THR A 7 13.40 -16.89 47.06
CA THR A 7 14.57 -16.36 46.32
C THR A 7 15.95 -16.13 47.01
N GLY A 8 16.91 -17.02 46.71
CA GLY A 8 18.15 -16.73 45.96
C GLY A 8 19.23 -15.76 46.50
N LEU A 9 20.43 -16.29 46.79
CA LEU A 9 21.64 -15.48 47.00
C LEU A 9 22.18 -14.89 45.68
N LEU A 10 22.31 -13.56 45.61
CA LEU A 10 23.14 -12.83 44.62
C LEU A 10 23.94 -11.74 45.33
N ALA A 11 25.18 -12.04 45.73
CA ALA A 11 26.00 -11.13 46.54
C ALA A 11 27.53 -11.23 46.28
N SER A 12 27.97 -11.36 45.02
CA SER A 12 29.39 -11.58 44.67
C SER A 12 30.00 -10.57 43.67
N ALA A 13 29.35 -9.42 43.43
CA ALA A 13 29.87 -8.37 42.54
C ALA A 13 30.26 -7.06 43.28
N ILE A 14 29.47 -6.65 44.27
CA ILE A 14 29.59 -5.33 44.91
C ILE A 14 30.86 -5.20 45.77
N GLY A 15 31.28 -6.29 46.44
CA GLY A 15 32.44 -6.29 47.34
C GLY A 15 33.78 -5.95 46.65
N ALA A 16 33.97 -6.40 45.40
CA ALA A 16 35.19 -6.11 44.64
C ALA A 16 35.34 -4.61 44.34
N VAL A 17 34.23 -3.93 44.00
CA VAL A 17 34.20 -2.48 43.73
C VAL A 17 34.54 -1.67 44.98
N TRP A 18 34.15 -2.15 46.17
CA TRP A 18 34.46 -1.48 47.44
C TRP A 18 35.95 -1.56 47.79
N LEU A 19 36.58 -2.73 47.60
CA LEU A 19 38.01 -2.94 47.86
C LEU A 19 38.91 -2.06 46.97
N VAL A 20 38.65 -2.01 45.65
CA VAL A 20 39.41 -1.16 44.71
C VAL A 20 39.40 0.30 45.14
N LYS A 21 38.27 0.78 45.67
CA LYS A 21 38.10 2.17 46.10
C LYS A 21 38.83 2.50 47.41
N ILE A 22 39.05 1.54 48.31
CA ILE A 22 39.90 1.71 49.51
C ILE A 22 41.38 1.76 49.13
N MET A 23 41.82 0.93 48.18
CA MET A 23 43.23 0.81 47.78
C MET A 23 43.76 2.03 46.98
N GLY A 24 43.00 3.12 46.87
CA GLY A 24 43.40 4.34 46.16
C GLY A 24 43.54 4.18 44.65
N MET A 25 43.29 2.97 44.12
CA MET A 25 43.36 2.68 42.69
C MET A 25 42.16 3.33 41.99
N GLN A 26 42.42 4.45 41.31
CA GLN A 26 41.50 4.98 40.32
C GLN A 26 41.31 3.88 39.26
N GLY A 27 40.10 3.33 39.18
CA GLY A 27 39.77 2.31 38.19
C GLY A 27 40.09 2.85 36.80
N ALA A 28 40.95 2.14 36.05
CA ALA A 28 41.54 2.63 34.82
C ALA A 28 40.48 3.25 33.92
N THR A 29 40.71 4.52 33.53
CA THR A 29 39.78 5.28 32.70
C THR A 29 39.51 4.47 31.44
N LEU A 30 38.27 3.99 31.27
CA LEU A 30 37.87 3.27 30.08
C LEU A 30 37.92 4.26 28.91
N GLU A 31 39.05 4.27 28.22
CA GLU A 31 39.26 5.05 27.01
C GLU A 31 38.14 4.66 26.04
N LYS A 32 37.33 5.66 25.65
CA LYS A 32 36.20 5.42 24.75
C LYS A 32 36.78 4.94 23.42
N VAL A 33 36.68 3.64 23.18
CA VAL A 33 37.04 3.00 21.92
C VAL A 33 36.43 3.81 20.80
N GLN A 34 37.28 4.52 20.05
CA GLN A 34 36.79 5.35 18.95
C GLN A 34 36.19 4.39 17.90
N PRO A 35 34.94 4.62 17.45
CA PRO A 35 34.33 3.76 16.43
C PRO A 35 35.23 3.77 15.20
N LEU A 36 35.69 2.59 14.81
CA LEU A 36 36.67 2.41 13.74
C LEU A 36 36.12 3.05 12.46
N VAL A 37 36.98 3.70 11.67
CA VAL A 37 36.55 4.55 10.54
C VAL A 37 35.61 3.80 9.58
N TRP A 38 35.82 2.49 9.37
CA TRP A 38 34.97 1.63 8.54
C TRP A 38 33.55 1.43 9.08
N GLN A 39 33.30 1.59 10.39
CA GLN A 39 31.96 1.51 10.98
C GLN A 39 31.09 2.75 10.64
N GLN A 40 31.72 3.83 10.17
CA GLN A 40 31.05 5.06 9.75
C GLN A 40 31.09 5.26 8.22
N MET A 41 31.76 4.36 7.49
CA MET A 41 31.72 4.37 6.03
C MET A 41 30.34 3.92 5.54
N PRO A 42 29.71 4.65 4.60
CA PRO A 42 28.52 4.15 3.93
C PRO A 42 28.91 2.93 3.09
N LEU A 43 28.54 1.73 3.55
CA LEU A 43 28.83 0.46 2.87
C LEU A 43 28.32 0.42 1.42
N PHE A 44 27.32 1.25 1.11
CA PHE A 44 26.82 1.52 -0.23
C PHE A 44 26.63 3.01 -0.42
N THR A 45 27.25 3.60 -1.44
CA THR A 45 26.83 4.92 -1.94
C THR A 45 25.61 4.74 -2.82
N LEU A 46 24.47 5.35 -2.45
CA LEU A 46 23.32 5.44 -3.35
C LEU A 46 23.77 6.12 -4.67
N PRO A 47 23.42 5.57 -5.85
CA PRO A 47 23.80 6.19 -7.10
C PRO A 47 23.21 7.60 -7.21
N LYS A 48 24.04 8.56 -7.61
CA LYS A 48 23.64 9.94 -7.87
C LYS A 48 22.81 10.00 -9.15
N SER A 49 22.02 11.07 -9.28
CA SER A 49 21.23 11.36 -10.48
C SER A 49 22.05 11.27 -11.76
N ASP A 50 21.47 10.62 -12.76
CA ASP A 50 22.12 10.35 -14.04
C ASP A 50 22.11 11.64 -14.89
N PRO A 51 23.27 12.15 -15.34
CA PRO A 51 23.34 13.33 -16.20
C PRO A 51 22.46 13.25 -17.46
N LEU A 52 22.20 12.05 -17.99
CA LEU A 52 21.32 11.86 -19.14
C LEU A 52 19.84 11.99 -18.74
N ALA A 53 19.43 11.37 -17.63
CA ALA A 53 18.06 11.50 -17.11
C ALA A 53 17.73 12.94 -16.69
N VAL A 54 18.72 13.64 -16.11
CA VAL A 54 18.68 15.08 -15.80
C VAL A 54 18.52 15.91 -17.08
N ALA A 55 19.32 15.66 -18.11
CA ALA A 55 19.22 16.39 -19.37
C ALA A 55 17.85 16.19 -20.07
N VAL A 56 17.32 14.96 -20.08
CA VAL A 56 15.99 14.65 -20.64
C VAL A 56 14.86 15.34 -19.88
N ARG A 57 14.95 15.39 -18.54
CA ARG A 57 14.02 16.15 -17.69
C ARG A 57 14.03 17.64 -18.04
N ASP A 58 15.22 18.22 -18.19
CA ASP A 58 15.38 19.67 -18.43
C ASP A 58 14.98 20.07 -19.86
N GLU A 59 15.23 19.21 -20.85
CA GLU A 59 14.71 19.37 -22.21
C GLU A 59 13.18 19.29 -22.24
N TYR A 60 12.58 18.34 -21.52
CA TYR A 60 11.12 18.21 -21.41
C TYR A 60 10.47 19.46 -20.80
N LEU A 61 10.99 19.96 -19.67
CA LEU A 61 10.45 21.13 -18.97
C LEU A 61 10.51 22.37 -19.86
N LYS A 62 11.66 22.64 -20.50
CA LYS A 62 11.83 23.72 -21.48
C LYS A 62 10.90 23.59 -22.70
N ALA A 63 10.66 22.37 -23.18
CA ALA A 63 9.70 22.07 -24.24
C ALA A 63 8.22 22.17 -23.78
N TRP A 64 7.98 22.38 -22.48
CA TRP A 64 6.68 22.62 -21.87
C TRP A 64 6.45 24.12 -21.63
N GLU A 65 7.48 24.85 -21.16
CA GLU A 65 7.46 26.33 -21.03
C GLU A 65 7.08 27.01 -22.35
N THR A 66 7.67 26.56 -23.47
CA THR A 66 7.40 27.10 -24.82
C THR A 66 5.95 26.92 -25.28
N LYS A 67 5.14 26.12 -24.57
CA LYS A 67 3.69 25.93 -24.80
C LYS A 67 2.82 26.75 -23.83
N GLY A 68 3.44 27.62 -23.02
CA GLY A 68 2.74 28.47 -22.04
C GLY A 68 2.35 27.76 -20.74
N ALA A 69 2.91 26.57 -20.47
CA ALA A 69 2.66 25.81 -19.26
C ALA A 69 3.79 26.02 -18.23
N ALA A 70 3.43 26.36 -16.98
CA ALA A 70 4.40 26.64 -15.94
C ALA A 70 5.00 25.37 -15.34
N GLU A 71 6.33 25.32 -15.19
CA GLU A 71 7.08 24.19 -14.61
C GLU A 71 6.60 23.79 -13.21
N VAL A 72 6.12 24.75 -12.41
CA VAL A 72 5.58 24.54 -11.06
C VAL A 72 4.38 23.60 -11.02
N ASN A 73 3.69 23.41 -12.15
CA ASN A 73 2.57 22.49 -12.28
C ASN A 73 2.98 21.11 -12.83
N GLN A 74 4.28 20.83 -12.98
CA GLN A 74 4.81 19.54 -13.44
C GLN A 74 5.55 18.82 -12.31
N GLY A 75 5.31 17.52 -12.16
CA GLY A 75 6.02 16.65 -11.23
C GLY A 75 6.65 15.50 -12.00
N ILE A 76 7.96 15.28 -11.82
CA ILE A 76 8.75 14.27 -12.53
C ILE A 76 9.58 13.52 -11.49
N TRP A 77 9.45 12.20 -11.45
CA TRP A 77 10.28 11.33 -10.62
C TRP A 77 10.73 10.13 -11.47
N MET A 78 12.04 9.99 -11.66
CA MET A 78 12.64 8.88 -12.40
C MET A 78 13.60 8.14 -11.47
N GLN A 79 13.31 6.87 -11.21
CA GLN A 79 14.06 6.02 -10.28
C GLN A 79 14.24 4.62 -10.88
N SER A 80 15.43 4.02 -10.66
CA SER A 80 15.71 2.60 -10.87
C SER A 80 16.30 2.03 -9.59
N ASP A 81 15.77 0.91 -9.11
CA ASP A 81 16.15 0.31 -7.82
C ASP A 81 16.17 1.34 -6.67
N MET A 82 17.35 1.66 -6.13
CA MET A 82 17.58 2.64 -5.06
C MET A 82 18.14 3.99 -5.57
N ALA A 83 18.22 4.19 -6.88
CA ALA A 83 18.82 5.36 -7.54
C ALA A 83 17.75 6.31 -8.08
N VAL A 84 17.69 7.54 -7.57
CA VAL A 84 16.87 8.61 -8.15
C VAL A 84 17.64 9.25 -9.30
N LEU A 85 17.32 8.81 -10.51
CA LEU A 85 17.97 9.20 -11.77
C LEU A 85 17.70 10.67 -12.09
N ALA A 86 16.47 11.15 -11.86
CA ALA A 86 16.13 12.57 -11.89
C ALA A 86 14.85 12.87 -11.10
N ASP A 87 14.74 14.08 -10.57
CA ASP A 87 13.59 14.61 -9.83
C ASP A 87 13.31 16.06 -10.26
N HIS A 88 12.04 16.42 -10.41
CA HIS A 88 11.53 17.79 -10.40
C HIS A 88 10.18 17.78 -9.68
N GLN A 89 10.14 18.35 -8.48
CA GLN A 89 8.95 18.42 -7.64
C GLN A 89 8.27 17.06 -7.32
N GLY A 90 8.99 15.92 -7.39
CA GLY A 90 8.41 14.59 -7.18
C GLY A 90 7.83 14.35 -5.78
N THR A 91 8.14 15.21 -4.81
CA THR A 91 7.56 15.20 -3.45
C THR A 91 6.44 16.25 -3.24
N VAL A 92 6.11 17.06 -4.25
CA VAL A 92 5.06 18.09 -4.18
C VAL A 92 3.70 17.49 -4.54
N PRO A 93 2.65 17.63 -3.71
CA PRO A 93 1.32 17.15 -4.04
C PRO A 93 0.73 17.89 -5.26
N LEU A 94 0.52 17.16 -6.35
CA LEU A 94 -0.12 17.65 -7.58
C LEU A 94 -1.37 16.82 -7.93
N PRO A 95 -2.31 17.34 -8.75
CA PRO A 95 -3.51 16.61 -9.13
C PRO A 95 -3.22 15.34 -9.95
N ALA A 96 -3.26 14.18 -9.31
CA ALA A 96 -2.96 12.87 -9.92
C ALA A 96 -3.90 12.46 -11.07
N ALA A 97 -5.07 13.10 -11.20
CA ALA A 97 -6.09 12.80 -12.21
C ALA A 97 -6.37 11.28 -12.33
N SER A 98 -6.17 10.68 -13.50
CA SER A 98 -6.37 9.23 -13.68
C SER A 98 -5.31 8.34 -13.02
N LEU A 99 -4.14 8.86 -12.60
CA LEU A 99 -3.15 8.07 -11.85
C LEU A 99 -3.68 7.59 -10.49
N THR A 100 -4.69 8.28 -9.94
CA THR A 100 -5.48 7.84 -8.77
C THR A 100 -5.95 6.38 -8.89
N LYS A 101 -6.23 5.91 -10.12
CA LYS A 101 -6.64 4.52 -10.41
C LYS A 101 -5.61 3.49 -9.93
N ILE A 102 -4.31 3.81 -9.92
CA ILE A 102 -3.25 2.90 -9.42
C ILE A 102 -3.47 2.59 -7.93
N ALA A 103 -3.74 3.62 -7.13
CA ALA A 103 -4.05 3.47 -5.71
C ALA A 103 -5.41 2.75 -5.50
N THR A 104 -6.42 3.04 -6.32
CA THR A 104 -7.71 2.34 -6.30
C THR A 104 -7.56 0.85 -6.62
N THR A 105 -6.79 0.49 -7.66
CA THR A 105 -6.53 -0.90 -8.04
C THR A 105 -5.75 -1.64 -6.96
N LEU A 106 -4.73 -1.02 -6.35
CA LEU A 106 -4.00 -1.63 -5.23
C LEU A 106 -4.92 -1.87 -4.02
N ALA A 107 -5.78 -0.90 -3.68
CA ALA A 107 -6.75 -1.04 -2.60
C ALA A 107 -7.79 -2.15 -2.89
N ALA A 108 -8.28 -2.24 -4.13
CA ALA A 108 -9.21 -3.28 -4.57
C ALA A 108 -8.57 -4.68 -4.51
N LEU A 109 -7.38 -4.86 -5.07
CA LEU A 109 -6.64 -6.13 -5.03
C LEU A 109 -6.32 -6.57 -3.60
N ASN A 110 -5.95 -5.64 -2.71
CA ASN A 110 -5.73 -5.93 -1.30
C ASN A 110 -7.03 -6.22 -0.53
N LYS A 111 -8.17 -5.69 -0.97
CA LYS A 111 -9.48 -5.87 -0.33
C LYS A 111 -10.19 -7.18 -0.73
N TRP A 112 -10.01 -7.61 -1.97
CA TRP A 112 -10.79 -8.67 -2.60
C TRP A 112 -9.97 -9.79 -3.25
N GLY A 113 -8.69 -9.56 -3.56
CA GLY A 113 -7.88 -10.45 -4.40
C GLY A 113 -8.07 -10.21 -5.91
N PRO A 114 -7.25 -10.85 -6.76
CA PRO A 114 -7.36 -10.72 -8.22
C PRO A 114 -8.53 -11.53 -8.81
N ASP A 115 -8.92 -12.63 -8.16
CA ASP A 115 -9.94 -13.57 -8.64
C ASP A 115 -11.36 -13.24 -8.17
N HIS A 116 -11.60 -12.01 -7.70
CA HIS A 116 -12.90 -11.61 -7.17
C HIS A 116 -13.93 -11.38 -8.28
N LEU A 117 -15.05 -12.10 -8.18
CA LEU A 117 -16.23 -11.88 -8.99
C LEU A 117 -17.29 -11.18 -8.16
N PHE A 118 -17.90 -10.14 -8.72
CA PHE A 118 -19.12 -9.56 -8.18
C PHE A 118 -20.31 -10.41 -8.63
N GLU A 119 -21.19 -10.75 -7.70
CA GLU A 119 -22.44 -11.46 -8.01
C GLU A 119 -23.58 -10.47 -8.23
N THR A 120 -24.39 -10.72 -9.27
CA THR A 120 -25.71 -10.09 -9.44
C THR A 120 -26.76 -11.19 -9.51
N LEU A 121 -27.51 -11.34 -8.42
CA LEU A 121 -28.47 -12.42 -8.22
C LEU A 121 -29.86 -12.03 -8.73
N VAL A 122 -30.50 -12.93 -9.46
CA VAL A 122 -31.89 -12.79 -9.93
C VAL A 122 -32.74 -13.83 -9.22
N SER A 123 -33.80 -13.37 -8.54
CA SER A 123 -34.61 -14.19 -7.63
C SER A 123 -36.10 -13.83 -7.73
N ALA A 124 -36.95 -14.63 -7.10
CA ALA A 124 -38.41 -14.52 -7.17
C ALA A 124 -39.04 -14.67 -5.77
N THR A 125 -40.02 -13.82 -5.43
CA THR A 125 -40.69 -13.88 -4.11
C THR A 125 -41.87 -14.85 -4.05
N GLY A 126 -42.19 -15.54 -5.15
CA GLY A 126 -43.27 -16.52 -5.23
C GLY A 126 -43.10 -17.53 -6.38
N PRO A 127 -44.00 -18.53 -6.51
CA PRO A 127 -43.89 -19.59 -7.51
C PRO A 127 -44.18 -19.10 -8.94
N ILE A 128 -43.70 -19.85 -9.94
CA ILE A 128 -44.06 -19.65 -11.35
C ILE A 128 -45.16 -20.66 -11.70
N GLU A 129 -46.35 -20.16 -12.05
CA GLU A 129 -47.51 -20.98 -12.39
C GLU A 129 -47.95 -20.72 -13.83
N ASN A 130 -48.00 -21.77 -14.66
CA ASN A 130 -48.35 -21.67 -16.10
C ASN A 130 -47.53 -20.57 -16.83
N GLY A 131 -46.24 -20.49 -16.51
CA GLY A 131 -45.32 -19.49 -17.05
C GLY A 131 -45.51 -18.07 -16.51
N VAL A 132 -46.30 -17.85 -15.45
CA VAL A 132 -46.50 -16.53 -14.83
C VAL A 132 -46.02 -16.54 -13.37
N LEU A 133 -45.09 -15.65 -13.05
CA LEU A 133 -44.60 -15.44 -11.68
C LEU A 133 -45.72 -14.92 -10.76
N LYS A 134 -45.87 -15.51 -9.57
CA LYS A 134 -46.84 -15.16 -8.53
C LYS A 134 -46.18 -14.40 -7.38
N GLY A 135 -45.50 -13.32 -7.73
CA GLY A 135 -44.73 -12.46 -6.84
C GLY A 135 -43.88 -11.48 -7.63
N ASP A 136 -42.87 -10.94 -6.98
CA ASP A 136 -41.93 -9.98 -7.53
C ASP A 136 -40.68 -10.68 -8.07
N LEU A 137 -40.13 -10.15 -9.17
CA LEU A 137 -38.79 -10.47 -9.64
C LEU A 137 -37.81 -9.50 -8.96
N VAL A 138 -36.84 -10.04 -8.22
CA VAL A 138 -35.88 -9.26 -7.43
C VAL A 138 -34.48 -9.46 -7.97
N ILE A 139 -33.85 -8.36 -8.39
CA ILE A 139 -32.43 -8.31 -8.80
C ILE A 139 -31.62 -7.71 -7.64
N SER A 140 -30.56 -8.40 -7.22
CA SER A 140 -29.69 -8.01 -6.11
C SER A 140 -28.23 -8.02 -6.56
N GLY A 141 -27.70 -6.84 -6.89
CA GLY A 141 -26.29 -6.65 -7.25
C GLY A 141 -25.40 -6.41 -6.02
N SER A 142 -24.21 -7.03 -6.01
CA SER A 142 -23.21 -6.88 -4.94
C SER A 142 -22.23 -5.71 -5.13
N GLY A 143 -22.45 -4.86 -6.14
CA GLY A 143 -21.55 -3.77 -6.52
C GLY A 143 -20.81 -3.98 -7.84
N ASP A 144 -21.27 -4.92 -8.67
CA ASP A 144 -20.73 -5.22 -10.00
C ASP A 144 -20.65 -3.95 -10.89
N PRO A 145 -19.44 -3.50 -11.27
CA PRO A 145 -19.26 -2.34 -12.13
C PRO A 145 -19.50 -2.63 -13.61
N LEU A 146 -19.75 -3.90 -13.99
CA LEU A 146 -19.99 -4.35 -15.36
C LEU A 146 -21.45 -4.76 -15.62
N PHE A 147 -22.34 -4.70 -14.62
CA PHE A 147 -23.77 -4.94 -14.84
C PHE A 147 -24.41 -3.72 -15.54
N VAL A 148 -24.44 -3.74 -16.87
CA VAL A 148 -25.00 -2.68 -17.71
C VAL A 148 -26.28 -3.16 -18.42
N TRP A 149 -26.70 -2.50 -19.51
CA TRP A 149 -28.01 -2.76 -20.12
C TRP A 149 -28.02 -4.05 -20.95
N GLU A 150 -26.85 -4.46 -21.44
CA GLU A 150 -26.60 -5.72 -22.11
C GLU A 150 -26.86 -6.93 -21.18
N GLU A 151 -26.38 -6.90 -19.94
CA GLU A 151 -26.60 -7.96 -18.93
C GLU A 151 -28.07 -8.00 -18.50
N ALA A 152 -28.71 -6.84 -18.35
CA ALA A 152 -30.15 -6.76 -18.08
C ALA A 152 -31.00 -7.39 -19.21
N ILE A 153 -30.57 -7.25 -20.47
CA ILE A 153 -31.18 -7.94 -21.61
C ILE A 153 -30.91 -9.46 -21.54
N ALA A 154 -29.68 -9.89 -21.19
CA ALA A 154 -29.35 -11.30 -21.03
C ALA A 154 -30.16 -11.99 -19.93
N VAL A 155 -30.42 -11.30 -18.81
CA VAL A 155 -31.34 -11.75 -17.75
C VAL A 155 -32.76 -11.95 -18.30
N ASN A 156 -33.29 -10.99 -19.07
CA ASN A 156 -34.62 -11.12 -19.67
C ASN A 156 -34.72 -12.30 -20.67
N PHE A 157 -33.69 -12.54 -21.48
CA PHE A 157 -33.62 -13.73 -22.34
C PHE A 157 -33.57 -15.03 -21.52
N SER A 158 -32.81 -15.05 -20.43
CA SER A 158 -32.73 -16.22 -19.54
C SER A 158 -34.08 -16.56 -18.90
N LEU A 159 -34.84 -15.55 -18.47
CA LEU A 159 -36.20 -15.70 -17.94
C LEU A 159 -37.18 -16.24 -19.00
N PHE A 160 -37.09 -15.76 -20.24
CA PHE A 160 -37.89 -16.28 -21.34
C PHE A 160 -37.57 -17.77 -21.64
N LEU A 161 -36.29 -18.15 -21.62
CA LEU A 161 -35.87 -19.55 -21.80
C LEU A 161 -36.34 -20.46 -20.65
N THR A 162 -36.43 -19.96 -19.41
CA THR A 162 -37.07 -20.67 -18.29
C THR A 162 -38.61 -20.62 -18.32
N HIS A 163 -39.19 -20.22 -19.46
CA HIS A 163 -40.63 -20.15 -19.73
C HIS A 163 -41.39 -19.17 -18.81
N VAL A 164 -40.69 -18.16 -18.26
CA VAL A 164 -41.32 -17.05 -17.53
C VAL A 164 -41.82 -16.02 -18.54
N SER A 165 -43.08 -15.63 -18.39
CA SER A 165 -43.81 -14.74 -19.27
C SER A 165 -44.56 -13.67 -18.48
N ARG A 166 -44.75 -12.51 -19.11
CA ARG A 166 -45.55 -11.42 -18.56
C ARG A 166 -46.98 -11.54 -19.06
N ARG A 167 -47.97 -11.33 -18.19
CA ARG A 167 -49.35 -11.09 -18.66
C ARG A 167 -49.43 -9.77 -19.40
N SER A 168 -50.20 -9.77 -20.49
CA SER A 168 -50.77 -8.59 -21.15
C SER A 168 -51.87 -7.97 -20.29
#